data_AF-A0A2N8K860-F1
#
_entry.id   AF-A0A2N8K860-F1
#
_cell.length_a   1.000
_cell.length_b   1.000
_cell.length_c   1.000
_cell.angle_alpha   90.00
_cell.angle_beta   90.00
_cell.angle_gamma   90.00
#
_symmetry.space_group_name_H-M   'P 1'
#
loop_
_entity.id
_entity.type
_entity.pdbx_description
1 polymer ?
#
loop_
_entity_poly.entity_id
_entity_poly.type
_entity_poly.pdbx_seq_one_letter_code
_entity_poly.pdbx_strand_id
1 'polypeptide(L)' 'MTGTSRRYVFTLNNYTDDEFDALGDVDCKYIVYGKEVGDSGTPHLQGFVIFESAISFDSAKNKLGHRVHLEVARGTSK' A
#
# COMPACT_ATOMS: atom_id res chain seq x y z
N MET A 1 10.47 -16.30 7.80
CA MET A 1 10.24 -15.40 8.96
C MET A 1 8.96 -14.63 8.70
N THR A 2 7.85 -15.03 9.31
CA THR A 2 6.55 -14.36 9.20
C THR A 2 6.48 -13.23 10.22
N GLY A 3 7.13 -12.11 9.91
CA GLY A 3 7.00 -10.89 10.71
C GLY A 3 5.64 -10.22 10.47
N THR A 4 5.07 -9.61 11.50
CA THR A 4 3.94 -8.70 11.36
C THR A 4 4.43 -7.25 11.44
N SER A 5 3.74 -6.35 10.75
CA SER A 5 3.96 -4.91 10.84
C SER A 5 2.62 -4.19 10.86
N ARG A 6 2.62 -2.99 11.45
CA ARG A 6 1.49 -2.06 11.30
C ARG A 6 1.64 -1.19 10.06
N ARG A 7 2.86 -1.05 9.54
CA ARG A 7 3.23 -0.01 8.59
C ARG A 7 3.85 -0.63 7.35
N TYR A 8 3.29 -0.26 6.21
CA TYR A 8 3.73 -0.74 4.90
C TYR A 8 3.78 0.42 3.91
N VAL A 9 4.70 0.32 2.96
CA VAL A 9 4.71 1.12 1.73
C VAL A 9 4.29 0.23 0.58
N PHE A 10 3.61 0.80 -0.40
CA PHE A 10 3.15 0.05 -1.55
C PHE A 10 3.23 0.84 -2.85
N THR A 11 3.51 0.14 -3.95
CA THR A 11 3.33 0.67 -5.31
C THR A 11 2.30 -0.15 -6.09
N LEU A 12 1.52 0.52 -6.93
CA LEU A 12 0.59 -0.13 -7.86
C LEU A 12 0.76 0.45 -9.27
N ASN A 13 1.44 -0.29 -10.14
CA ASN A 13 1.67 0.09 -11.53
C ASN A 13 0.43 -0.17 -12.38
N ASN A 14 0.13 0.77 -13.30
CA ASN A 14 -1.02 0.67 -14.22
C ASN A 14 -2.31 0.32 -13.46
N TYR A 15 -2.62 1.13 -12.44
CA TYR A 15 -3.80 0.96 -11.61
C TYR A 15 -5.08 1.20 -12.42
N THR A 16 -6.16 0.49 -12.09
CA THR A 16 -7.51 0.78 -12.60
C THR A 16 -8.24 1.74 -11.67
N ASP A 17 -9.33 2.34 -12.15
CA ASP A 17 -10.18 3.20 -11.31
C ASP A 17 -10.78 2.39 -10.14
N ASP A 18 -11.21 1.16 -10.37
CA ASP A 18 -11.69 0.26 -9.31
C ASP A 18 -10.63 -0.01 -8.22
N GLU A 19 -9.35 -0.16 -8.61
CA GLU A 19 -8.26 -0.34 -7.65
C GLU A 19 -7.96 0.95 -6.88
N PHE A 20 -8.07 2.09 -7.54
CA PHE A 20 -7.91 3.40 -6.91
C PHE A 20 -8.98 3.65 -5.86
N ASP A 21 -10.24 3.33 -6.18
CA ASP A 21 -11.38 3.46 -5.28
C ASP A 21 -11.28 2.45 -4.13
N ALA A 22 -10.94 1.19 -4.42
CA ALA A 22 -10.76 0.16 -3.40
C ALA A 22 -9.66 0.51 -2.38
N LEU A 23 -8.59 1.18 -2.79
CA LEU A 23 -7.55 1.68 -1.88
C LEU A 23 -8.10 2.77 -0.94
N GLY A 24 -9.04 3.59 -1.41
CA GLY A 24 -9.69 4.63 -0.61
C GLY A 24 -10.57 4.07 0.50
N ASP A 25 -11.13 2.87 0.29
CA ASP A 25 -12.03 2.19 1.22
C ASP A 25 -11.31 1.21 2.17
N VAL A 26 -9.98 1.15 2.15
CA VAL A 26 -9.22 0.23 2.99
C VAL A 26 -9.41 0.56 4.46
N ASP A 27 -9.95 -0.39 5.21
CA ASP A 27 -10.02 -0.35 6.68
C ASP A 27 -8.60 -0.36 7.29
N CYS A 28 -8.17 0.85 7.68
CA CYS A 28 -6.87 1.15 8.24
C CYS A 28 -6.94 2.41 9.12
N LYS A 29 -5.88 2.64 9.88
CA LYS A 29 -5.73 3.83 10.72
C LYS A 29 -5.39 5.07 9.89
N TYR A 30 -4.60 4.88 8.85
CA TYR A 30 -4.14 5.94 7.97
C TYR A 30 -3.68 5.35 6.64
N ILE A 31 -4.10 5.95 5.54
CA ILE A 31 -3.57 5.65 4.22
C ILE A 31 -3.38 6.96 3.44
N VAL A 32 -2.29 7.02 2.69
CA VAL A 32 -2.02 8.11 1.76
C VAL A 32 -1.32 7.54 0.54
N TYR A 33 -1.68 8.04 -0.64
CA TYR A 33 -1.01 7.67 -1.88
C TYR A 33 -1.10 8.80 -2.90
N GLY A 34 -0.07 8.89 -3.72
CA GLY A 34 0.03 9.85 -4.82
C GLY A 34 -0.02 9.13 -6.17
N LYS A 35 -0.59 9.80 -7.17
CA LYS A 35 -0.44 9.42 -8.58
C LYS A 35 0.92 9.92 -9.05
N GLU A 36 1.80 9.01 -9.41
CA GLU A 36 3.14 9.30 -9.89
C GLU A 36 3.35 8.70 -11.29
N VAL A 37 4.32 9.24 -12.03
CA VAL A 37 4.75 8.69 -13.32
C VAL A 37 6.23 8.37 -13.19
N GLY A 38 6.58 7.08 -13.31
CA GLY A 38 7.98 6.66 -13.20
C GLY A 38 8.80 7.11 -14.40
N ASP A 39 10.13 7.02 -14.31
CA ASP A 39 11.06 7.45 -15.38
C ASP A 39 10.77 6.82 -16.75
N SER A 40 10.25 5.59 -16.76
CA SER A 40 9.84 4.88 -17.99
C SER A 40 8.47 5.30 -18.55
N GLY A 41 7.82 6.32 -17.96
CA GLY A 41 6.50 6.79 -18.37
C GLY A 41 5.31 5.99 -17.79
N THR A 42 5.56 5.01 -16.92
CA THR A 42 4.51 4.15 -16.34
C THR A 42 3.78 4.88 -15.21
N PRO A 43 2.45 5.12 -15.33
CA PRO A 43 1.65 5.63 -14.23
C PRO A 43 1.57 4.61 -13.10
N HIS A 44 1.73 5.06 -11.87
CA HIS A 44 1.60 4.22 -10.69
C HIS A 44 1.07 5.00 -9.50
N LEU A 45 0.49 4.27 -8.55
CA LEU A 45 0.23 4.79 -7.21
C LEU A 45 1.43 4.44 -6.34
N GLN A 46 1.98 5.44 -5.65
CA GLN A 46 2.96 5.24 -4.58
C GLN A 46 2.28 5.61 -3.26
N GLY A 47 2.34 4.73 -2.27
CA GLY A 47 1.51 4.85 -1.07
C GLY A 47 2.15 4.32 0.21
N PHE A 48 1.55 4.75 1.32
CA PHE A 48 1.89 4.35 2.67
C PHE A 48 0.62 4.12 3.48
N VAL A 49 0.63 3.05 4.27
CA VAL A 49 -0.50 2.65 5.11
C VAL A 49 -0.06 2.31 6.53
N ILE A 50 -0.90 2.67 7.50
CA ILE A 50 -0.83 2.25 8.90
C ILE A 50 -2.12 1.51 9.24
N PHE A 51 -2.01 0.26 9.67
CA PHE A 51 -3.13 -0.54 10.19
C PHE A 51 -3.29 -0.34 11.70
N GLU A 52 -4.52 -0.54 12.19
CA GLU A 52 -4.86 -0.45 13.63
C GLU A 52 -4.06 -1.45 14.48
N SER A 53 -3.81 -2.64 13.94
CA SER A 53 -3.05 -3.71 14.58
C SER A 53 -1.93 -4.22 13.66
N ALA A 54 -0.96 -4.93 14.23
CA ALA A 54 0.13 -5.50 13.44
C ALA A 54 -0.42 -6.70 12.67
N ILE A 55 -0.34 -6.66 11.35
CA ILE A 55 -0.82 -7.72 10.46
C ILE A 55 0.33 -8.35 9.67
N SER A 56 0.11 -9.52 9.08
CA SER A 56 1.12 -10.17 8.24
C SER A 56 1.18 -9.53 6.86
N PHE A 57 2.24 -9.85 6.11
CA PHE A 57 2.39 -9.45 4.71
C PHE A 57 1.19 -9.89 3.85
N ASP A 58 0.75 -11.14 4.00
CA ASP A 58 -0.37 -11.69 3.23
C ASP A 58 -1.70 -11.03 3.61
N SER A 59 -1.93 -10.76 4.90
CA SER A 59 -3.11 -10.01 5.34
C SER A 59 -3.13 -8.59 4.78
N ALA A 60 -1.98 -7.93 4.70
CA ALA A 60 -1.86 -6.60 4.10
C ALA A 60 -2.13 -6.64 2.58
N LYS A 61 -1.59 -7.63 1.86
CA LYS A 61 -1.90 -7.89 0.44
C LYS A 61 -3.38 -8.16 0.19
N ASN A 62 -4.03 -8.93 1.06
CA ASN A 62 -5.48 -9.19 0.96
C ASN A 62 -6.31 -7.92 1.13
N LYS A 63 -5.87 -6.99 1.99
CA LYS A 63 -6.57 -5.70 2.21
C LYS A 63 -6.29 -4.68 1.10
N LEU A 64 -5.05 -4.57 0.64
CA LEU A 64 -4.62 -3.54 -0.33
C LEU A 64 -4.77 -3.99 -1.79
N GLY A 65 -4.97 -5.28 -2.03
CA GLY A 65 -5.02 -5.88 -3.36
C GLY A 65 -3.75 -6.66 -3.70
N HIS A 66 -3.91 -7.83 -4.34
CA HIS A 66 -2.78 -8.74 -4.60
C HIS A 66 -1.72 -8.17 -5.56
N ARG A 67 -2.10 -7.21 -6.42
CA ARG A 67 -1.22 -6.57 -7.39
C ARG A 67 -0.26 -5.55 -6.81
N VAL A 68 -0.54 -5.00 -5.62
CA VAL A 68 0.32 -3.96 -5.02
C VAL A 68 1.68 -4.56 -4.68
N HIS A 69 2.79 -3.96 -5.10
CA HIS A 69 4.09 -4.36 -4.57
C HIS A 69 4.20 -3.77 -3.16
N LEU A 70 4.39 -4.62 -2.16
CA LEU A 70 4.29 -4.25 -0.75
C LEU A 70 5.64 -4.45 -0.07
N GLU A 71 6.04 -3.52 0.79
CA GLU A 71 7.20 -3.66 1.65
C GLU A 71 6.91 -3.13 3.06
N VAL A 72 7.58 -3.71 4.08
CA VAL A 72 7.51 -3.17 5.44
C VAL A 72 8.15 -1.79 5.47
N ALA A 73 7.42 -0.79 5.99
CA ALA A 73 7.93 0.57 6.04
C ALA A 73 9.12 0.68 6.99
N ARG A 74 10.24 1.21 6.47
CA ARG A 74 11.49 1.41 7.24
C ARG A 74 11.59 2.77 7.94
N GLY A 75 10.80 3.76 7.50
CA GLY A 75 10.78 5.09 8.09
C GLY A 75 10.11 5.15 9.47
N THR A 76 10.20 6.29 10.13
CA THR A 76 9.41 6.62 11.33
C THR A 76 8.34 7.63 10.98
N SER A 77 7.13 7.42 11.48
CA SER A 77 6.08 8.45 11.48
C SER A 77 6.34 9.29 12.73
N LYS A 78 6.75 10.56 12.59
CA LYS A 78 6.91 11.47 13.74
C LYS A 78 5.60 12.14 14.10
#